data_AF-A0A5B8VV63-F1
#
_entry.id   AF-A0A5B8VV63-F1
#
_cell.length_a   1.000
_cell.length_b   1.000
_cell.length_c   1.000
_cell.angle_alpha   90.00
_cell.angle_beta   90.00
_cell.angle_gamma   90.00
#
_symmetry.space_group_name_H-M   'P 1'
#
loop_
_entity.id
_entity.type
_entity.pdbx_description
1 polymer ?
#
loop_
_entity_poly.entity_id
_entity_poly.type
_entity_poly.pdbx_seq_one_letter_code
_entity_poly.pdbx_strand_id
1 'polypeptide(L)'
;MQSKTLLILLLIASPFLCSAQQGAATYTANFRGQQIKLNLANGFSGASQIQMGSVTYYANSGHPDASNHLMFQSRYIQKIEYFVLSNMHDSYDKLPAFINGKYYRGRNAVSIRFKLDK
;
A
#
# COMPACT_ATOMS: atom_id res chain seq x y z
N MET A 1 -33.34 -9.43 -39.30
CA MET A 1 -32.25 -8.41 -39.29
C MET A 1 -32.39 -7.56 -38.03
N GLN A 2 -31.90 -7.99 -36.87
CA GLN A 2 -32.07 -7.25 -35.59
C GLN A 2 -30.86 -7.31 -34.65
N SER A 3 -29.74 -7.91 -35.08
CA SER A 3 -28.58 -8.13 -34.22
C SER A 3 -27.58 -6.97 -34.19
N LYS A 4 -27.68 -6.00 -35.11
CA LYS A 4 -26.67 -4.93 -35.26
C LYS A 4 -26.89 -3.74 -34.32
N THR A 5 -28.12 -3.50 -33.89
CA THR A 5 -28.48 -2.31 -33.09
C THR A 5 -28.09 -2.44 -31.62
N LEU A 6 -28.11 -3.66 -31.07
CA LEU A 6 -27.77 -3.92 -29.66
C LEU A 6 -26.27 -3.73 -29.37
N LEU A 7 -25.42 -4.08 -30.35
CA LEU A 7 -23.96 -3.99 -30.23
C LEU A 7 -23.48 -2.54 -30.17
N ILE A 8 -24.16 -1.64 -30.90
CA ILE A 8 -23.84 -0.21 -30.95
C ILE A 8 -24.19 0.46 -29.60
N LEU A 9 -25.29 0.06 -28.96
CA LEU A 9 -25.68 0.61 -27.66
C LEU A 9 -24.67 0.29 -26.55
N LEU A 10 -24.06 -0.91 -26.60
CA LEU A 10 -23.01 -1.34 -25.66
C LEU A 10 -21.68 -0.60 -25.84
N LEU A 11 -21.37 -0.14 -27.05
CA LEU A 11 -20.14 0.60 -27.38
C LEU A 11 -20.22 2.10 -27.06
N ILE A 12 -21.41 2.66 -26.90
CA ILE A 12 -21.60 4.09 -26.56
C ILE A 12 -21.64 4.30 -25.04
N ALA A 13 -21.90 3.25 -24.26
CA ALA A 13 -21.93 3.30 -22.79
C ALA A 13 -20.54 3.10 -22.14
N SER A 14 -19.52 2.72 -22.90
CA SER A 14 -18.17 2.43 -22.40
C SER A 14 -17.26 3.62 -22.04
N PRO A 15 -17.47 4.89 -22.45
CA PRO A 15 -16.53 5.95 -22.09
C PRO A 15 -16.66 6.40 -20.62
N PHE A 16 -17.70 5.96 -19.89
CA PHE A 16 -17.93 6.32 -18.49
C PHE A 16 -17.35 5.31 -17.48
N LEU A 17 -16.78 4.19 -17.93
CA LEU A 17 -16.10 3.22 -17.06
C LEU A 17 -14.61 3.55 -16.85
N CYS A 18 -14.15 4.71 -17.31
CA CYS A 18 -12.88 5.29 -16.90
C CYS A 18 -13.03 5.89 -15.49
N SER A 19 -13.37 5.05 -14.51
CA SER A 19 -13.22 5.41 -13.10
C SER A 19 -11.74 5.62 -12.86
N ALA A 20 -11.37 6.84 -12.49
CA ALA A 20 -10.01 7.24 -12.14
C ALA A 20 -9.35 6.17 -11.25
N GLN A 21 -8.43 5.38 -11.81
CA GLN A 21 -7.50 4.61 -11.01
C GLN A 21 -6.64 5.64 -10.27
N GLN A 22 -7.01 5.98 -9.03
CA GLN A 22 -6.12 6.66 -8.11
C GLN A 22 -4.81 5.86 -8.09
N GLY A 23 -3.74 6.47 -8.59
CA GLY A 23 -2.46 5.80 -8.75
C GLY A 23 -1.98 5.23 -7.42
N ALA A 24 -1.28 4.10 -7.46
CA ALA A 24 -0.59 3.57 -6.29
C ALA A 24 0.29 4.67 -5.68
N ALA A 25 0.06 5.03 -4.41
CA ALA A 25 0.81 6.08 -3.75
C ALA A 25 2.12 5.52 -3.22
N THR A 26 3.22 6.18 -3.54
CA THR A 26 4.55 5.79 -3.08
C THR A 26 5.00 6.73 -1.97
N TYR A 27 5.57 6.17 -0.91
CA TYR A 27 6.17 6.92 0.18
C TYR A 27 7.61 6.46 0.40
N THR A 28 8.48 7.36 0.83
CA THR A 28 9.89 7.07 1.10
C THR A 28 10.26 7.41 2.54
N ALA A 29 11.21 6.66 3.10
CA ALA A 29 11.86 6.99 4.37
C ALA A 29 13.36 6.71 4.27
N ASN A 30 14.17 7.38 5.08
CA ASN A 30 15.57 7.00 5.28
C ASN A 30 15.67 6.17 6.56
N PHE A 31 16.19 4.95 6.43
CA PHE A 31 16.42 4.04 7.54
C PHE A 31 17.84 3.49 7.46
N ARG A 32 18.66 3.77 8.49
CA ARG A 32 20.06 3.32 8.57
C ARG A 32 20.91 3.69 7.33
N GLY A 33 20.68 4.87 6.76
CA GLY A 33 21.41 5.33 5.57
C GLY A 33 20.89 4.76 4.25
N GLN A 34 19.84 3.93 4.28
CA GLN A 34 19.21 3.38 3.09
C GLN A 34 17.82 4.00 2.90
N GLN A 35 17.49 4.34 1.64
CA GLN A 35 16.13 4.72 1.31
C GLN A 35 15.26 3.46 1.27
N ILE A 36 14.13 3.50 1.96
CA ILE A 36 13.10 2.47 1.92
C ILE A 36 11.82 3.06 1.32
N LYS A 37 11.06 2.21 0.62
CA LYS A 37 9.86 2.61 -0.12
C LYS A 37 8.65 1.86 0.37
N LEU A 38 7.54 2.55 0.61
CA LEU A 38 6.23 1.99 0.89
C LEU A 38 5.34 2.28 -0.33
N ASN A 39 4.82 1.24 -0.95
CA ASN A 39 3.86 1.35 -2.04
C ASN A 39 2.48 0.96 -1.50
N LEU A 40 1.56 1.92 -1.47
CA LEU A 40 0.16 1.66 -1.15
C LEU A 40 -0.56 1.17 -2.41
N ALA A 41 -1.16 -0.02 -2.32
CA ALA A 41 -2.02 -0.51 -3.37
C ALA A 41 -3.37 0.21 -3.35
N ASN A 42 -3.92 0.47 -4.54
CA ASN A 42 -5.23 1.11 -4.69
C ASN A 42 -6.35 0.17 -4.22
N GLY A 43 -7.18 0.63 -3.28
CA GLY A 43 -8.41 -0.06 -2.85
C GLY A 43 -8.21 -1.39 -2.12
N PHE A 44 -6.97 -1.90 -2.01
CA PHE A 44 -6.70 -3.19 -1.39
C PHE A 44 -5.42 -3.14 -0.56
N SER A 45 -5.57 -2.90 0.75
CA SER A 45 -4.42 -2.73 1.65
C SER A 45 -3.50 -3.95 1.74
N GLY A 46 -3.99 -5.14 1.39
CA GLY A 46 -3.22 -6.39 1.37
C GLY A 46 -2.21 -6.51 0.22
N ALA A 47 -2.32 -5.66 -0.81
CA ALA A 47 -1.35 -5.62 -1.91
C ALA A 47 -0.24 -4.58 -1.69
N SER A 48 -0.29 -3.86 -0.57
CA SER A 48 0.76 -2.90 -0.21
C SER A 48 2.04 -3.60 0.22
N GLN A 49 3.16 -2.96 -0.05
CA GLN A 49 4.48 -3.52 0.22
C GLN A 49 5.49 -2.46 0.66
N ILE A 50 6.45 -2.87 1.48
CA ILE A 50 7.63 -2.07 1.84
C ILE A 50 8.87 -2.72 1.23
N GLN A 51 9.65 -1.95 0.49
CA GLN A 51 10.95 -2.35 -0.05
C GLN A 51 12.08 -1.71 0.76
N MET A 52 12.99 -2.54 1.25
CA MET A 52 14.22 -2.13 1.92
C MET A 52 15.40 -2.90 1.31
N GLY A 53 16.16 -2.24 0.45
CA GLY A 53 17.20 -2.90 -0.35
C GLY A 53 16.60 -3.98 -1.26
N SER A 54 17.11 -5.21 -1.18
CA SER A 54 16.61 -6.38 -1.91
C SER A 54 15.42 -7.08 -1.24
N VAL A 55 15.03 -6.65 -0.03
CA VAL A 55 14.00 -7.31 0.77
C VAL A 55 12.65 -6.61 0.56
N THR A 56 11.63 -7.40 0.25
CA THR A 56 10.24 -6.94 0.18
C THR A 56 9.44 -7.49 1.35
N TYR A 57 8.75 -6.60 2.06
CA TYR A 57 7.84 -6.90 3.16
C TYR A 57 6.40 -6.68 2.65
N TYR A 58 5.57 -7.70 2.77
CA TYR A 58 4.19 -7.70 2.31
C TYR A 58 3.24 -7.46 3.46
N ALA A 59 2.12 -6.78 3.22
CA ALA A 59 1.06 -6.67 4.21
C ALA A 59 0.58 -8.06 4.66
N ASN A 60 0.45 -8.25 5.98
CA ASN A 60 0.02 -9.51 6.57
C ASN A 60 -1.48 -9.76 6.43
N SER A 61 -2.27 -8.71 6.19
CA SER A 61 -3.72 -8.75 6.06
C SER A 61 -4.20 -7.77 5.00
N GLY A 62 -5.41 -8.02 4.49
CA GLY A 62 -6.11 -7.13 3.56
C GLY A 62 -6.78 -5.92 4.20
N HIS A 63 -6.70 -5.80 5.53
CA HIS A 63 -7.31 -4.73 6.33
C HIS A 63 -6.45 -4.42 7.56
N PRO A 64 -6.44 -3.15 8.04
CA PRO A 64 -5.84 -2.81 9.32
C PRO A 64 -6.49 -3.57 10.49
N ASP A 65 -5.75 -3.75 11.57
CA ASP A 65 -6.27 -4.32 12.82
C ASP A 65 -7.22 -3.35 13.55
N ALA A 66 -7.77 -3.78 14.69
CA ALA A 66 -8.69 -2.97 15.50
C ALA A 66 -8.06 -1.67 16.03
N SER A 67 -6.73 -1.57 16.05
CA SER A 67 -5.98 -0.36 16.42
C SER A 67 -5.56 0.48 15.21
N ASN A 68 -6.13 0.19 14.03
CA ASN A 68 -5.80 0.85 12.77
C ASN A 68 -4.32 0.71 12.36
N HIS A 69 -3.72 -0.43 12.70
CA HIS A 69 -2.36 -0.77 12.31
C HIS A 69 -2.34 -1.80 11.18
N LEU A 70 -1.31 -1.73 10.33
CA LEU A 70 -1.04 -2.78 9.35
C LEU A 70 0.40 -3.28 9.50
N MET A 71 0.54 -4.59 9.65
CA MET A 71 1.84 -5.23 9.77
C MET A 71 2.34 -5.67 8.39
N PHE A 72 3.63 -5.47 8.14
CA PHE A 72 4.32 -5.90 6.93
C PHE A 72 5.47 -6.84 7.29
N GLN A 73 5.49 -8.03 6.68
CA GLN A 73 6.51 -9.05 6.93
C GLN A 73 7.09 -9.58 5.62
N SER A 74 8.40 -9.86 5.63
CA SER A 74 9.04 -10.58 4.53
C SER A 74 8.65 -12.06 4.58
N ARG A 75 8.38 -12.66 3.42
CA ARG A 75 8.18 -14.12 3.29
C ARG A 75 9.45 -14.93 3.57
N TYR A 76 10.63 -14.37 3.26
CA TYR A 76 11.92 -15.04 3.35
C TYR A 76 12.59 -14.91 4.73
N ILE A 77 12.56 -13.72 5.34
CA ILE A 77 13.15 -13.42 6.67
C ILE A 77 12.17 -13.72 7.82
N GLN A 78 11.41 -14.82 7.73
CA GLN A 78 10.24 -15.14 8.57
C GLN A 78 10.36 -14.67 10.03
N LYS A 79 9.50 -13.72 10.42
CA LYS A 79 9.23 -13.26 11.80
C LYS A 79 10.40 -12.62 12.57
N ILE A 80 11.59 -12.43 11.99
CA ILE A 80 12.70 -11.75 12.67
C ILE A 80 12.57 -10.23 12.55
N GLU A 81 12.15 -9.78 11.36
CA GLU A 81 12.08 -8.36 11.00
C GLU A 81 10.71 -8.04 10.40
N TYR A 82 10.08 -6.99 10.89
CA TYR A 82 8.75 -6.57 10.43
C TYR A 82 8.49 -5.09 10.66
N PHE A 83 7.55 -4.55 9.92
CA PHE A 83 7.05 -3.20 10.12
C PHE A 83 5.62 -3.23 10.64
N VAL A 84 5.27 -2.26 11.49
CA VAL A 84 3.89 -1.98 11.87
C VAL A 84 3.65 -0.50 11.59
N LEU A 85 2.77 -0.22 10.65
CA LEU A 85 2.39 1.15 10.30
C LEU A 85 1.06 1.51 10.95
N SER A 86 0.89 2.77 11.31
CA SER A 86 -0.29 3.28 12.02
C SER A 86 -1.18 4.16 11.15
N ASN A 87 -2.46 4.25 11.52
CA ASN A 87 -3.50 5.00 10.84
C ASN A 87 -3.66 4.57 9.37
N MET A 88 -3.62 3.26 9.13
CA MET A 88 -3.53 2.74 7.77
C MET A 88 -4.83 2.90 7.00
N HIS A 89 -6.00 2.83 7.64
CA HIS A 89 -7.29 3.11 7.01
C HIS A 89 -7.29 4.51 6.36
N ASP A 90 -7.05 5.55 7.17
CA ASP A 90 -6.93 6.93 6.71
C ASP A 90 -5.84 7.13 5.65
N SER A 91 -4.78 6.32 5.68
CA SER A 91 -3.67 6.43 4.75
C SER A 91 -4.05 6.05 3.31
N TYR A 92 -5.02 5.15 3.12
CA TYR A 92 -5.54 4.80 1.79
C TYR A 92 -6.55 5.84 1.28
N ASP A 93 -7.36 6.41 2.18
CA ASP A 93 -8.43 7.34 1.79
C ASP A 93 -7.91 8.76 1.54
N LYS A 94 -7.00 9.24 2.40
CA LYS A 94 -6.59 10.64 2.46
C LYS A 94 -5.22 10.92 1.88
N LEU A 95 -4.42 9.87 1.63
CA LEU A 95 -3.03 9.97 1.17
C LEU A 95 -2.23 11.06 1.93
N PRO A 96 -2.09 10.93 3.26
CA PRO A 96 -1.48 11.95 4.09
C PRO A 96 -0.03 12.23 3.68
N ALA A 97 0.49 13.41 4.01
CA ALA A 97 1.89 13.73 3.70
C ALA A 97 2.90 12.77 4.38
N PHE A 98 2.50 12.12 5.47
CA PHE A 98 3.33 11.20 6.22
C PHE A 98 2.56 9.99 6.74
N ILE A 99 3.23 8.84 6.77
CA ILE A 99 2.75 7.62 7.43
C ILE A 99 3.79 7.23 8.49
N ASN A 100 3.33 7.06 9.72
CA ASN A 100 4.18 6.69 10.85
C ASN A 100 4.12 5.19 11.09
N GLY A 101 5.19 4.65 11.63
CA GLY A 101 5.22 3.25 12.06
C GLY A 101 6.44 2.93 12.89
N LYS A 102 6.63 1.64 13.10
CA LYS A 102 7.80 1.08 13.78
C LYS A 102 8.35 -0.09 12.98
N TYR A 103 9.67 -0.16 12.91
CA TYR A 103 10.41 -1.32 12.48
C TYR A 103 10.83 -2.14 13.70
N TYR A 104 10.62 -3.44 13.65
CA TYR A 104 10.98 -4.37 14.70
C TYR A 104 12.04 -5.33 14.19
N ARG A 105 13.08 -5.55 15.00
CA ARG A 105 14.08 -6.61 14.83
C ARG A 105 14.32 -7.28 16.17
N GLY A 106 13.74 -8.47 16.35
CA GLY A 106 13.69 -9.12 17.67
C GLY A 106 12.99 -8.23 18.71
N ARG A 107 13.67 -7.87 19.79
CA ARG A 107 13.14 -7.00 20.87
C ARG A 107 13.33 -5.50 20.60
N ASN A 108 14.10 -5.13 19.58
CA ASN A 108 14.37 -3.73 19.27
C ASN A 108 13.27 -3.16 18.38
N ALA A 109 12.77 -1.99 18.73
CA ALA A 109 11.81 -1.23 17.95
C ALA A 109 12.40 0.14 17.60
N VAL A 110 12.30 0.53 16.33
CA VAL A 110 12.75 1.83 15.84
C VAL A 110 11.58 2.53 15.14
N SER A 111 11.27 3.74 15.56
CA SER A 111 10.24 4.56 14.91
C SER A 111 10.67 4.92 13.49
N ILE A 112 9.73 4.87 12.55
CA ILE A 112 9.94 5.24 11.16
C ILE A 112 8.82 6.15 10.68
N ARG A 113 9.18 7.09 9.81
CA ARG A 113 8.26 8.04 9.22
C ARG A 113 8.48 8.07 7.72
N PHE A 114 7.50 7.53 7.00
CA PHE A 114 7.42 7.59 5.55
C PHE A 114 6.83 8.93 5.13
N LYS A 115 7.42 9.56 4.12
CA LYS A 115 6.95 10.80 3.49
C LYS A 115 6.43 10.48 2.10
N LEU A 116 5.29 11.07 1.73
CA LEU A 116 4.74 10.90 0.38
C LEU A 116 5.77 11.37 -0.67
N ASP A 117 6.09 10.47 -1.60
CA ASP A 117 6.95 10.74 -2.75
C ASP A 117 6.07 11.38 -3.83
N LYS A 118 6.37 12.64 -4.19
CA LYS A 118 5.57 13.45 -5.11
C LYS A 118 6.19 13.47 -6.50
#